data_AF-A0A9E7R6C4-F1
#
_entry.id   AF-A0A9E7R6C4-F1
#
_cell.length_a   1.000
_cell.length_b   1.000
_cell.length_c   1.000
_cell.angle_alpha   90.00
_cell.angle_beta   90.00
_cell.angle_gamma   90.00
#
_symmetry.space_group_name_H-M   'P 1'
#
loop_
_entity.id
_entity.type
_entity.pdbx_description
1 polymer ?
#
loop_
_entity_poly.entity_id
_entity_poly.type
_entity_poly.pdbx_seq_one_letter_code
_entity_poly.pdbx_strand_id
1 'polypeptide(L)'
;MVDKDDLRQQMIDAFEGADYPINSPMDLVPALPQGPGTKFESGDFSMTAMELNTKLGGGEFPYDSAEEFVDDVMAQLEDQDLI
;
A
#
# COMPACT_ATOMS: atom_id res chain seq x y z
N MET A 1 -18.36 2.26 5.65
CA MET A 1 -17.29 2.08 6.65
C MET A 1 -16.25 1.19 6.01
N VAL A 2 -14.99 1.62 6.07
CA VAL A 2 -13.86 0.89 5.47
C VAL A 2 -13.63 -0.39 6.27
N ASP A 3 -13.52 -1.52 5.57
CA ASP A 3 -13.04 -2.77 6.16
C ASP A 3 -11.51 -2.78 6.08
N LYS A 4 -10.88 -2.47 7.22
CA LYS A 4 -9.42 -2.33 7.33
C LYS A 4 -8.71 -3.66 7.10
N ASP A 5 -9.30 -4.76 7.54
CA ASP A 5 -8.72 -6.10 7.39
C ASP A 5 -8.72 -6.51 5.92
N ASP A 6 -9.83 -6.29 5.21
CA ASP A 6 -9.94 -6.52 3.77
C ASP A 6 -8.97 -5.64 2.97
N LEU A 7 -8.90 -4.35 3.29
CA LEU A 7 -7.98 -3.42 2.62
C LEU A 7 -6.52 -3.82 2.83
N ARG A 8 -6.15 -4.18 4.06
CA ARG A 8 -4.81 -4.65 4.43
C ARG A 8 -4.44 -5.90 3.64
N GLN A 9 -5.34 -6.88 3.55
CA GLN A 9 -5.10 -8.09 2.77
C GLN A 9 -4.91 -7.80 1.28
N GLN A 10 -5.78 -6.96 0.68
CA GLN A 10 -5.61 -6.56 -0.73
C GLN A 10 -4.24 -5.93 -1.00
N MET A 11 -3.75 -5.09 -0.09
CA MET A 11 -2.44 -4.46 -0.21
C MET A 11 -1.31 -5.48 -0.06
N ILE A 12 -1.38 -6.38 0.93
CA ILE A 12 -0.37 -7.43 1.12
C ILE A 12 -0.30 -8.32 -0.13
N ASP A 13 -1.44 -8.79 -0.63
CA ASP A 13 -1.51 -9.64 -1.84
C ASP A 13 -0.97 -8.92 -3.10
N ALA A 14 -1.11 -7.60 -3.18
CA ALA A 14 -0.59 -6.82 -4.29
C ALA A 14 0.93 -6.57 -4.19
N PHE A 15 1.46 -6.46 -2.97
CA PHE A 15 2.86 -6.11 -2.71
C PHE A 15 3.75 -7.33 -2.40
N GLU A 16 3.18 -8.48 -2.02
CA GLU A 16 3.93 -9.69 -1.65
C GLU A 16 4.84 -10.20 -2.78
N GLY A 17 4.51 -9.91 -4.04
CA GLY A 17 5.28 -10.29 -5.22
C GLY A 17 6.50 -9.41 -5.50
N ALA A 18 6.78 -8.40 -4.67
CA ALA A 18 7.92 -7.50 -4.85
C ALA A 18 9.23 -8.11 -4.37
N ASP A 19 10.34 -7.59 -4.91
CA ASP A 19 11.69 -7.97 -4.51
C ASP A 19 12.10 -7.23 -3.22
N TYR A 20 11.88 -7.87 -2.08
CA TYR A 20 12.29 -7.36 -0.78
C TYR A 20 13.79 -7.56 -0.50
N PRO A 21 14.46 -6.64 0.22
CA PRO A 21 13.89 -5.43 0.82
C PRO A 21 13.68 -4.31 -0.21
N ILE A 22 12.51 -3.66 -0.15
CA ILE A 22 12.19 -2.51 -1.00
C ILE A 22 12.81 -1.25 -0.39
N ASN A 23 13.32 -0.36 -1.23
CA ASN A 23 13.97 0.89 -0.81
C ASN A 23 13.15 2.13 -1.21
N SER A 24 12.13 1.92 -2.04
CA SER A 24 11.22 2.96 -2.51
C SER A 24 9.87 2.35 -2.87
N PRO A 25 8.75 3.10 -2.81
CA PRO A 25 7.46 2.60 -3.28
C PRO A 25 7.47 2.28 -4.79
N MET A 26 8.42 2.84 -5.55
CA MET A 26 8.61 2.48 -6.96
C MET A 26 9.04 1.02 -7.16
N ASP A 27 9.68 0.39 -6.18
CA ASP A 27 10.12 -1.00 -6.25
C ASP A 27 8.92 -1.97 -6.23
N LEU A 28 7.74 -1.50 -5.78
CA LEU A 28 6.49 -2.25 -5.79
C LEU A 28 5.79 -2.24 -7.15
N VAL A 29 6.05 -1.23 -7.98
CA VAL A 29 5.35 -1.05 -9.28
C VAL A 29 5.46 -2.27 -10.20
N PRO A 30 6.61 -2.96 -10.32
CA PRO A 30 6.72 -4.17 -11.13
C PRO A 30 5.94 -5.38 -10.60
N ALA A 31 5.71 -5.45 -9.28
CA ALA A 31 4.97 -6.55 -8.64
C ALA A 31 3.46 -6.39 -8.76
N LEU A 32 3.00 -5.15 -8.91
CA LEU A 32 1.59 -4.81 -8.96
C LEU A 32 0.90 -5.36 -10.24
N PRO A 33 -0.29 -5.98 -10.11
CA PRO A 33 -0.97 -6.64 -11.23
C PRO A 33 -1.37 -5.69 -12.37
N GLN A 34 -1.65 -4.43 -12.07
CA GLN A 34 -1.93 -3.37 -13.06
C GLN A 34 -0.88 -2.26 -12.99
N GLY A 35 0.31 -2.56 -12.45
CA GLY A 35 1.34 -1.57 -12.18
C GLY A 35 0.81 -0.40 -11.34
N PRO A 36 1.13 0.86 -11.68
CA PRO A 36 0.69 2.02 -10.90
C PRO A 36 -0.82 2.29 -10.97
N GLY A 37 -1.53 1.63 -11.91
CA GLY A 37 -2.99 1.68 -12.02
C GLY A 37 -3.73 0.68 -11.13
N THR A 38 -3.01 -0.14 -10.35
CA THR A 38 -3.63 -1.04 -9.37
C THR A 38 -4.41 -0.22 -8.36
N LYS A 39 -5.66 -0.59 -8.12
CA LYS A 39 -6.61 0.14 -7.28
C LYS A 39 -6.93 -0.72 -6.05
N PHE A 40 -6.87 -0.09 -4.88
CA PHE A 40 -7.27 -0.63 -3.60
C PHE A 40 -8.58 0.02 -3.20
N GLU A 41 -9.59 -0.79 -2.89
CA GLU A 41 -10.90 -0.27 -2.51
C GLU A 41 -11.54 -1.10 -1.41
N SER A 42 -12.10 -0.42 -0.42
CA SER A 42 -12.80 -1.05 0.69
C SER A 42 -13.85 -0.08 1.25
N GLY A 43 -15.12 -0.42 1.10
CA GLY A 43 -16.23 0.42 1.50
C GLY A 43 -16.20 1.80 0.83
N ASP A 44 -15.90 2.84 1.63
CA ASP A 44 -15.82 4.23 1.17
C ASP A 44 -14.40 4.64 0.72
N PHE A 45 -13.39 3.79 0.97
CA PHE A 45 -12.01 4.00 0.54
C PHE A 45 -11.81 3.49 -0.89
N SER A 46 -11.16 4.28 -1.73
CA SER A 46 -10.82 3.91 -3.11
C SER A 46 -9.65 4.76 -3.58
N MET A 47 -8.47 4.15 -3.73
CA MET A 47 -7.26 4.81 -4.22
C MET A 47 -6.43 3.89 -5.09
N THR A 48 -5.74 4.48 -6.07
CA THR A 48 -4.73 3.78 -6.87
C THR A 48 -3.40 3.70 -6.14
N ALA A 49 -2.54 2.75 -6.52
CA ALA A 49 -1.18 2.62 -6.02
C ALA A 49 -0.36 3.90 -6.25
N MET A 50 -0.59 4.60 -7.36
CA MET A 50 0.01 5.91 -7.62
C MET A 50 -0.46 6.96 -6.61
N GLU A 51 -1.76 7.07 -6.34
CA GLU A 51 -2.30 8.01 -5.36
C GLU A 51 -1.78 7.68 -3.95
N LEU A 52 -1.76 6.40 -3.58
CA LEU A 52 -1.16 5.93 -2.34
C LEU A 52 0.30 6.37 -2.23
N ASN A 53 1.12 6.09 -3.24
CA ASN A 53 2.51 6.53 -3.27
C ASN A 53 2.66 8.06 -3.05
N THR A 54 1.78 8.88 -3.65
CA THR A 54 1.81 10.33 -3.43
C THR A 54 1.35 10.76 -2.03
N LYS A 55 0.52 9.95 -1.36
CA LYS A 55 0.00 10.22 -0.02
C LYS A 55 0.92 9.75 1.09
N LEU A 56 1.70 8.70 0.82
CA LEU A 56 2.57 8.05 1.79
C LEU A 56 3.82 8.86 2.13
N GLY A 57 4.09 9.98 1.45
CA GLY A 57 5.02 11.04 1.86
C GLY A 57 6.52 10.70 2.01
N GLY A 58 6.87 9.42 2.12
CA GLY A 58 8.16 8.91 2.57
C GLY A 58 7.95 7.91 3.72
N GLY A 59 7.89 6.62 3.38
CA GLY A 59 7.96 5.54 4.37
C GLY A 59 9.36 5.40 4.98
N GLU A 60 9.47 4.62 6.05
CA GLU A 60 10.71 4.27 6.73
C GLU A 60 11.52 3.19 5.98
N PHE A 61 11.79 3.44 4.70
CA PHE A 61 12.57 2.51 3.88
C PHE A 61 13.97 2.22 4.50
N PRO A 62 14.50 0.99 4.34
CA PRO A 62 13.89 -0.12 3.61
C PRO A 62 12.87 -0.93 4.42
N TYR A 63 11.88 -1.51 3.74
CA TYR A 63 10.98 -2.51 4.34
C TYR A 63 11.43 -3.90 3.91
N ASP A 64 11.47 -4.83 4.87
CA ASP A 64 11.90 -6.22 4.62
C ASP A 64 10.74 -7.10 4.16
N SER A 65 9.48 -6.65 4.31
CA SER A 65 8.30 -7.40 3.91
C SER A 65 7.12 -6.52 3.51
N ALA A 66 6.17 -7.11 2.77
CA ALA A 66 4.91 -6.46 2.41
C ALA A 66 4.08 -6.12 3.65
N GLU A 67 4.07 -7.00 4.65
CA GLU A 67 3.32 -6.78 5.88
C GLU A 67 3.78 -5.53 6.62
N GLU A 68 5.10 -5.35 6.81
CA GLU A 68 5.63 -4.16 7.48
C GLU A 68 5.32 -2.87 6.71
N PHE A 69 5.43 -2.90 5.38
CA PHE A 69 5.08 -1.75 4.55
C PHE A 69 3.59 -1.43 4.66
N VAL A 70 2.72 -2.43 4.52
CA VAL A 70 1.27 -2.24 4.57
C VAL A 70 0.81 -1.79 5.95
N ASP A 71 1.38 -2.30 7.02
CA ASP A 71 1.02 -1.88 8.38
C ASP A 71 1.31 -0.38 8.59
N ASP A 72 2.45 0.12 8.08
CA ASP A 72 2.76 1.54 8.12
C ASP A 72 1.85 2.37 7.20
N VAL A 73 1.56 1.88 5.99
CA VAL A 73 0.59 2.49 5.07
C VAL A 73 -0.78 2.66 5.74
N MET A 74 -1.28 1.61 6.39
CA MET A 74 -2.58 1.62 7.06
C MET A 74 -2.57 2.62 8.23
N ALA A 75 -1.49 2.68 9.00
CA ALA A 75 -1.33 3.67 10.08
C ALA A 75 -1.35 5.11 9.55
N GLN A 76 -0.67 5.39 8.44
CA GLN A 76 -0.66 6.71 7.81
C GLN A 76 -2.02 7.11 7.23
N LEU A 77 -2.75 6.16 6.64
CA LEU A 77 -4.10 6.41 6.14
C LEU A 77 -5.08 6.71 7.28
N GLU A 78 -4.94 6.02 8.41
CA GLU A 78 -5.73 6.28 9.63
C GLU A 78 -5.38 7.64 10.25
N ASP A 79 -4.10 8.02 10.33
CA ASP A 79 -3.67 9.34 10.82
C ASP A 79 -4.18 10.50 9.94
N GLN A 80 -4.39 10.23 8.64
CA GLN A 80 -4.95 11.18 7.68
C GLN A 80 -6.49 11.17 7.61
N ASP A 81 -7.19 10.42 8.47
CA ASP A 81 -8.66 10.24 8.43
C ASP A 81 -9.17 9.76 7.05
N LEU A 82 -8.37 8.94 6.34
CA LEU A 82 -8.73 8.38 5.03
C LEU A 82 -9.45 7.02 5.14
N ILE A 83 -9.25 6.29 6.25
CA ILE A 83 -9.85 4.96 6.51
C ILE A 83 -10.33 4.77 7.95
#